data_AF-A0A4U6TVP5-F1
#
_entry.id   AF-A0A4U6TVP5-F1
#
_cell.length_a   1.000
_cell.length_b   1.000
_cell.length_c   1.000
_cell.angle_alpha   90.00
_cell.angle_beta   90.00
_cell.angle_gamma   90.00
#
_symmetry.space_group_name_H-M   'P 1'
#
loop_
_entity.id
_entity.type
_entity.pdbx_description
1 polymer ?
#
loop_
_entity_poly.entity_id
_entity_poly.type
_entity_poly.pdbx_seq_one_letter_code
_entity_poly.pdbx_strand_id
1 'polypeptide(L)'
;MSFREEIETICGYWKKITYWNTSIFDMESTALSLHLCMVATKAVKLTSRVMDNATLRHDKQAETYLHTTKQTLTMYVSIFVKLAEDTYHRKFDDDSVFSLLGAFRGVAAIAHILVKDAIESVDSVEYGSWNYNSLVEDTDNSWPEFEQNIKNLEDQFRAVLKNNSKMYKLLRPTMEKAMALTVLFVSQMLTRREKVLGYIPGSKGRRAARASSEEESDGSKT
;
A
#
# COMPACT_ATOMS: atom_id res chain seq x y z
N MET A 1 8.08 -10.92 -4.06
CA MET A 1 6.90 -10.10 -3.73
C MET A 1 6.45 -10.53 -2.36
N SER A 2 6.51 -9.58 -1.42
CA SER A 2 5.96 -9.74 -0.06
C SER A 2 4.46 -10.07 -0.14
N PHE A 3 3.92 -10.80 0.85
CA PHE A 3 2.48 -11.12 0.98
C PHE A 3 1.83 -11.89 -0.19
N ARG A 4 2.58 -12.80 -0.84
CA ARG A 4 2.07 -13.60 -1.97
C ARG A 4 0.95 -14.54 -1.57
N GLU A 5 1.09 -15.22 -0.44
CA GLU A 5 0.14 -16.23 0.04
C GLU A 5 -1.23 -15.60 0.34
N GLU A 6 -1.23 -14.37 0.84
CA GLU A 6 -2.43 -13.59 1.13
C GLU A 6 -3.14 -13.16 -0.15
N ILE A 7 -2.40 -12.78 -1.19
CA ILE A 7 -2.97 -12.53 -2.53
C ILE A 7 -3.60 -13.81 -3.08
N GLU A 8 -2.91 -14.95 -2.97
CA GLU A 8 -3.43 -16.24 -3.44
C GLU A 8 -4.70 -16.66 -2.68
N THR A 9 -4.74 -16.39 -1.37
CA THR A 9 -5.91 -16.61 -0.52
C THR A 9 -7.11 -15.78 -0.98
N ILE A 10 -6.92 -14.47 -1.22
CA ILE A 10 -7.98 -13.58 -1.75
C ILE A 10 -8.43 -14.04 -3.13
N CYS A 11 -7.51 -14.44 -4.01
CA CYS A 11 -7.84 -15.00 -5.32
C CYS A 11 -8.64 -16.30 -5.20
N GLY A 12 -8.39 -17.11 -4.17
CA GLY A 12 -9.17 -18.30 -3.84
C GLY A 12 -10.63 -17.96 -3.55
N TYR A 13 -10.89 -16.94 -2.72
CA TYR A 13 -12.25 -16.45 -2.45
C TYR A 13 -12.90 -15.90 -3.72
N TRP A 14 -12.19 -15.07 -4.48
CA TRP A 14 -12.69 -14.54 -5.76
C TRP A 14 -13.20 -15.66 -6.66
N LYS A 15 -12.37 -16.69 -6.90
CA LYS A 15 -12.74 -17.83 -7.75
C LYS A 15 -14.01 -18.50 -7.25
N LYS A 16 -14.08 -18.79 -5.95
CA LYS A 16 -15.27 -19.42 -5.34
C LYS A 16 -16.54 -18.58 -5.53
N ILE A 17 -16.48 -17.26 -5.39
CA ILE A 17 -17.61 -16.35 -5.66
C ILE A 17 -18.02 -16.42 -7.14
N THR A 18 -17.05 -16.49 -8.05
CA THR A 18 -17.32 -16.54 -9.50
C THR A 18 -18.03 -17.83 -9.91
N TYR A 19 -17.80 -18.93 -9.19
CA TYR A 19 -18.49 -20.20 -9.40
C TYR A 19 -19.83 -20.32 -8.67
N TRP A 20 -20.30 -19.27 -7.99
CA TRP A 20 -21.63 -19.29 -7.39
C TRP A 20 -22.69 -19.41 -8.47
N ASN A 21 -23.55 -20.42 -8.34
CA ASN A 21 -24.76 -20.52 -9.15
C ASN A 21 -25.74 -19.44 -8.67
N THR A 22 -25.59 -18.24 -9.22
CA THR A 22 -26.23 -17.02 -8.71
C THR A 22 -27.54 -16.76 -9.44
N SER A 23 -28.60 -16.57 -8.67
CA SER A 23 -29.88 -16.13 -9.22
C SER A 23 -29.73 -14.71 -9.79
N ILE A 24 -30.60 -14.32 -10.73
CA ILE A 24 -30.66 -12.94 -11.25
C ILE A 24 -30.81 -11.91 -10.11
N PHE A 25 -31.48 -12.31 -9.01
CA PHE A 25 -31.70 -11.46 -7.84
C PHE A 25 -30.44 -11.25 -6.98
N ASP A 26 -29.40 -12.09 -7.13
CA ASP A 26 -28.15 -12.01 -6.36
C ASP A 26 -26.99 -11.34 -7.14
N MET A 27 -27.22 -10.90 -8.38
CA MET A 27 -26.16 -10.36 -9.24
C MET A 27 -25.48 -9.11 -8.64
N GLU A 28 -26.24 -8.20 -8.04
CA GLU A 28 -25.67 -6.98 -7.43
C GLU A 28 -24.79 -7.29 -6.22
N SER A 29 -25.24 -8.21 -5.36
CA SER A 29 -24.48 -8.68 -4.19
C SER A 29 -23.20 -9.39 -4.62
N THR A 30 -23.27 -10.21 -5.67
CA THR A 30 -22.13 -10.93 -6.24
C THR A 30 -21.13 -9.96 -6.86
N ALA A 31 -21.60 -8.98 -7.62
CA ALA A 31 -20.75 -7.95 -8.22
C ALA A 31 -20.03 -7.10 -7.16
N LEU A 32 -20.73 -6.70 -6.11
CA LEU A 32 -20.12 -6.03 -4.95
C LEU A 32 -19.07 -6.91 -4.29
N SER A 33 -19.35 -8.21 -4.11
CA SER A 33 -18.44 -9.15 -3.48
C SER A 33 -17.13 -9.30 -4.27
N LEU A 34 -17.23 -9.51 -5.58
CA LEU A 34 -16.07 -9.53 -6.47
C LEU A 34 -15.29 -8.20 -6.42
N HIS A 35 -16.00 -7.07 -6.35
CA HIS A 35 -15.37 -5.76 -6.23
C HIS A 35 -14.57 -5.62 -4.93
N LEU A 36 -15.10 -6.07 -3.78
CA LEU A 36 -14.39 -6.04 -2.51
C LEU A 36 -13.14 -6.93 -2.52
N CYS A 37 -13.20 -8.12 -3.14
CA CYS A 37 -12.00 -8.93 -3.37
C CYS A 37 -10.96 -8.20 -4.24
N MET A 38 -11.38 -7.39 -5.21
CA MET A 38 -10.48 -6.56 -6.03
C MET A 38 -9.78 -5.49 -5.20
N VAL A 39 -10.54 -4.80 -4.36
CA VAL A 39 -10.02 -3.77 -3.45
C VAL A 39 -9.00 -4.40 -2.50
N ALA A 40 -9.35 -5.51 -1.85
CA ALA A 40 -8.44 -6.26 -0.98
C ALA A 40 -7.14 -6.67 -1.69
N THR A 41 -7.25 -7.25 -2.89
CA THR A 41 -6.08 -7.67 -3.68
C THR A 41 -5.16 -6.49 -4.01
N LYS A 42 -5.74 -5.36 -4.44
CA LYS A 42 -4.96 -4.15 -4.75
C LYS A 42 -4.31 -3.58 -3.50
N ALA A 43 -5.00 -3.63 -2.36
CA ALA A 43 -4.48 -3.16 -1.08
C ALA A 43 -3.27 -3.99 -0.63
N VAL A 44 -3.34 -5.32 -0.69
CA VAL A 44 -2.19 -6.20 -0.37
C VAL A 44 -1.01 -5.96 -1.31
N LYS A 45 -1.26 -5.76 -2.61
CA LYS A 45 -0.20 -5.41 -3.57
C LYS A 45 0.44 -4.05 -3.25
N LEU A 46 -0.35 -3.06 -2.82
CA LEU A 46 0.16 -1.76 -2.41
C LEU A 46 1.04 -1.89 -1.16
N THR A 47 0.57 -2.61 -0.15
CA THR A 47 1.34 -2.93 1.06
C THR A 47 2.64 -3.66 0.73
N SER A 48 2.61 -4.59 -0.23
CA SER A 48 3.81 -5.29 -0.70
C SER A 48 4.84 -4.32 -1.27
N ARG A 49 4.40 -3.31 -2.04
CA ARG A 49 5.29 -2.26 -2.55
C ARG A 49 5.88 -1.41 -1.44
N VAL A 50 5.10 -1.10 -0.39
CA VAL A 50 5.61 -0.39 0.80
C VAL A 50 6.69 -1.22 1.50
N MET A 51 6.46 -2.53 1.66
CA MET A 51 7.44 -3.45 2.27
C MET A 51 8.72 -3.56 1.43
N ASP A 52 8.57 -3.77 0.11
CA ASP A 52 9.71 -3.84 -0.80
C ASP A 52 10.51 -2.52 -0.76
N ASN A 53 9.82 -1.38 -0.72
CA ASN A 53 10.47 -0.08 -0.58
C ASN A 53 11.19 0.02 0.77
N ALA A 54 10.58 -0.40 1.89
CA ALA A 54 11.21 -0.36 3.21
C ALA A 54 12.59 -1.02 3.24
N THR A 55 12.77 -2.13 2.50
CA THR A 55 14.05 -2.86 2.40
C THR A 55 15.19 -2.14 1.64
N LEU A 56 14.92 -1.00 0.99
CA LEU A 56 15.90 -0.29 0.15
C LEU A 56 17.10 0.34 0.90
N ARG A 57 17.28 0.08 2.21
CA ARG A 57 18.43 0.53 3.02
C ARG A 57 18.88 -0.50 4.07
N HIS A 58 19.46 -1.60 3.62
CA HIS A 58 19.98 -2.61 4.54
C HIS A 58 21.21 -2.18 5.35
N ASP A 59 21.94 -1.15 4.94
CA ASP A 59 23.27 -0.88 5.51
C ASP A 59 23.22 0.00 6.78
N LYS A 60 22.05 0.58 7.11
CA LYS A 60 21.85 1.47 8.28
C LYS A 60 20.51 1.30 9.02
N GLN A 61 19.53 0.58 8.48
CA GLN A 61 18.30 0.33 9.24
C GLN A 61 18.53 -0.78 10.26
N ALA A 62 18.29 -0.48 11.54
CA ALA A 62 18.30 -1.48 12.59
C ALA A 62 17.32 -2.61 12.20
N GLU A 63 17.76 -3.87 12.30
CA GLU A 63 16.95 -5.06 12.01
C GLU A 63 15.58 -5.01 12.71
N THR A 64 15.54 -4.42 13.91
CA THR A 64 14.34 -4.12 14.71
C THR A 64 13.31 -3.22 13.99
N TYR A 65 13.76 -2.21 13.24
CA TYR A 65 12.89 -1.31 12.48
C TYR A 65 12.17 -2.09 11.37
N LEU A 66 12.93 -2.81 10.55
CA LEU A 66 12.37 -3.59 9.44
C LEU A 66 11.42 -4.68 9.94
N HIS A 67 11.77 -5.33 11.05
CA HIS A 67 10.90 -6.30 11.70
C HIS A 67 9.59 -5.67 12.16
N THR A 68 9.65 -4.51 12.83
CA THR A 68 8.46 -3.76 13.26
C THR A 68 7.61 -3.36 12.05
N THR A 69 8.21 -2.78 11.00
CA THR A 69 7.50 -2.42 9.76
C THR A 69 6.79 -3.63 9.14
N LYS A 70 7.49 -4.77 9.04
CA LYS A 70 6.91 -6.01 8.51
C LYS A 70 5.72 -6.46 9.36
N GLN A 71 5.86 -6.51 10.68
CA GLN A 71 4.78 -6.90 11.59
C GLN A 71 3.56 -5.99 11.45
N THR A 72 3.75 -4.67 11.42
CA THR A 72 2.64 -3.72 11.27
C THR A 72 1.97 -3.84 9.90
N LEU A 73 2.74 -4.01 8.81
CA LEU A 73 2.16 -4.24 7.49
C LEU A 73 1.41 -5.57 7.40
N THR A 74 1.90 -6.64 8.06
CA THR A 74 1.19 -7.92 8.17
C THR A 74 -0.17 -7.74 8.86
N MET A 75 -0.26 -6.91 9.89
CA MET A 75 -1.52 -6.62 10.57
C MET A 75 -2.53 -5.92 9.64
N TYR A 76 -2.09 -5.01 8.77
CA TYR A 76 -2.99 -4.40 7.78
C TYR A 76 -3.36 -5.38 6.65
N VAL A 77 -2.44 -6.24 6.24
CA VAL A 77 -2.70 -7.29 5.25
C VAL A 77 -3.75 -8.28 5.77
N SER A 78 -3.71 -8.67 7.04
CA SER A 78 -4.70 -9.59 7.61
C SER A 78 -6.11 -8.97 7.57
N ILE A 79 -6.25 -7.66 7.73
CA ILE A 79 -7.54 -6.95 7.55
C ILE A 79 -8.03 -7.07 6.10
N PHE A 80 -7.15 -6.92 5.11
CA PHE A 80 -7.54 -7.06 3.70
C PHE A 80 -7.92 -8.51 3.33
N VAL A 81 -7.22 -9.50 3.88
CA VAL A 81 -7.59 -10.92 3.70
C VAL A 81 -8.95 -11.20 4.35
N LYS A 82 -9.13 -10.74 5.60
CA LYS A 82 -10.39 -10.87 6.33
C LYS A 82 -11.55 -10.22 5.59
N LEU A 83 -11.34 -9.05 4.98
CA LEU A 83 -12.35 -8.40 4.13
C LEU A 83 -12.84 -9.33 3.00
N ALA A 84 -11.91 -10.01 2.30
CA ALA A 84 -12.27 -10.95 1.24
C ALA A 84 -12.99 -12.20 1.77
N GLU A 85 -12.58 -12.70 2.93
CA GLU A 85 -13.23 -13.80 3.63
C GLU A 85 -14.66 -13.46 4.07
N ASP A 86 -14.83 -12.34 4.77
CA ASP A 86 -16.14 -11.86 5.25
C ASP A 86 -17.07 -11.57 4.08
N THR A 87 -16.54 -11.03 2.99
CA THR A 87 -17.27 -10.85 1.74
C THR A 87 -17.77 -12.18 1.18
N TYR A 88 -16.89 -13.18 1.06
CA TYR A 88 -17.26 -14.51 0.59
C TYR A 88 -18.32 -15.17 1.48
N HIS A 89 -18.18 -15.05 2.80
CA HIS A 89 -19.12 -15.60 3.76
C HIS A 89 -20.38 -14.75 3.98
N ARG A 90 -20.54 -13.64 3.24
CA ARG A 90 -21.64 -12.67 3.39
C ARG A 90 -21.78 -12.12 4.82
N LYS A 91 -20.65 -11.97 5.51
CA LYS A 91 -20.50 -11.38 6.86
C LYS A 91 -19.99 -9.94 6.83
N PHE A 92 -19.80 -9.38 5.64
CA PHE A 92 -19.35 -8.00 5.48
C PHE A 92 -20.36 -7.00 6.06
N ASP A 93 -19.89 -6.11 6.93
CA ASP A 93 -20.68 -5.14 7.68
C ASP A 93 -20.01 -3.75 7.72
N ASP A 94 -20.56 -2.83 8.51
CA ASP A 94 -20.02 -1.49 8.70
C ASP A 94 -18.68 -1.48 9.46
N ASP A 95 -18.48 -2.39 10.41
CA ASP A 95 -17.17 -2.57 11.07
C ASP A 95 -16.08 -2.99 10.08
N SER A 96 -16.44 -3.81 9.08
CA SER A 96 -15.56 -4.19 7.98
C SER A 96 -15.14 -2.98 7.14
N VAL A 97 -16.05 -2.01 6.91
CA VAL A 97 -15.77 -0.75 6.21
C VAL A 97 -14.76 0.09 6.98
N PHE A 98 -15.01 0.34 8.27
CA PHE A 98 -14.11 1.15 9.08
C PHE A 98 -12.75 0.49 9.28
N SER A 99 -12.71 -0.84 9.42
CA SER A 99 -11.46 -1.61 9.48
C SER A 99 -10.65 -1.44 8.20
N LEU A 100 -11.29 -1.47 7.03
CA LEU A 100 -10.60 -1.24 5.76
C LEU A 100 -10.05 0.18 5.65
N LEU A 101 -10.84 1.20 5.99
CA LEU A 101 -10.41 2.61 5.95
C LEU A 101 -9.25 2.85 6.93
N GLY A 102 -9.31 2.25 8.12
CA GLY A 102 -8.22 2.25 9.09
C GLY A 102 -6.96 1.58 8.55
N ALA A 103 -7.07 0.43 7.88
CA ALA A 103 -5.93 -0.26 7.27
C ALA A 103 -5.29 0.57 6.14
N PHE A 104 -6.10 1.24 5.31
CA PHE A 104 -5.59 2.17 4.30
C PHE A 104 -4.81 3.34 4.90
N ARG A 105 -5.35 3.96 5.97
CA ARG A 105 -4.67 5.02 6.71
C ARG A 105 -3.35 4.52 7.30
N GLY A 106 -3.35 3.31 7.85
CA GLY A 106 -2.17 2.68 8.43
C GLY A 106 -1.04 2.39 7.43
N VAL A 107 -1.38 1.81 6.27
CA VAL A 107 -0.39 1.56 5.20
C VAL A 107 0.19 2.89 4.68
N ALA A 108 -0.64 3.91 4.51
CA ALA A 108 -0.20 5.25 4.13
C ALA A 108 0.73 5.88 5.18
N ALA A 109 0.41 5.74 6.47
CA ALA A 109 1.25 6.25 7.56
C ALA A 109 2.65 5.63 7.52
N ILE A 110 2.75 4.32 7.29
CA ILE A 110 4.06 3.64 7.17
C ILE A 110 4.84 4.20 5.98
N ALA A 111 4.18 4.39 4.82
CA ALA A 111 4.84 4.97 3.65
C ALA A 111 5.35 6.41 3.92
N HIS A 112 4.58 7.21 4.66
CA HIS A 112 4.95 8.55 5.09
C HIS A 112 6.13 8.57 6.06
N ILE A 113 6.11 7.71 7.09
CA ILE A 113 7.20 7.54 8.05
C ILE A 113 8.50 7.15 7.31
N LEU A 114 8.40 6.22 6.36
CA LEU A 114 9.56 5.77 5.59
C LEU A 114 10.24 6.92 4.82
N VAL A 115 9.46 7.83 4.22
CA VAL A 115 10.04 8.97 3.49
C VAL A 115 10.59 10.03 4.46
N LYS A 116 9.93 10.28 5.60
CA LYS A 116 10.44 11.19 6.63
C LYS A 116 11.78 10.73 7.18
N ASP A 117 11.87 9.46 7.58
CA ASP A 117 13.12 8.83 8.02
C ASP A 117 14.23 8.98 6.98
N ALA A 118 13.90 8.77 5.70
CA ALA A 118 14.87 8.95 4.63
C ALA A 118 15.35 10.41 4.50
N ILE A 119 14.42 11.38 4.57
CA ILE A 119 14.72 12.82 4.48
C ILE A 119 15.63 13.24 5.65
N GLU A 120 15.29 12.84 6.87
CA GLU A 120 16.08 13.13 8.08
C GLU A 120 17.50 12.52 8.04
N SER A 121 17.69 11.47 7.23
CA SER A 121 18.99 10.81 7.07
C SER A 121 19.93 11.48 6.04
N VAL A 122 19.49 12.53 5.35
CA VAL A 122 20.29 13.29 4.36
C VAL A 122 20.81 14.59 4.98
N ASP A 123 22.09 14.91 4.74
CA ASP A 123 22.60 16.23 5.07
C ASP A 123 22.07 17.28 4.07
N SER A 124 21.42 18.34 4.56
CA SER A 124 20.76 19.38 3.77
C SER A 124 21.68 20.07 2.74
N VAL A 125 23.00 20.01 2.96
CA VAL A 125 24.02 20.59 2.08
C VAL A 125 24.25 19.74 0.81
N GLU A 126 24.11 18.41 0.87
CA GLU A 126 24.32 17.50 -0.27
C GLU A 126 23.15 17.46 -1.26
N TYR A 127 21.92 17.68 -0.80
CA TYR A 127 20.69 17.57 -1.62
C TYR A 127 20.32 18.86 -2.38
N GLY A 128 21.08 19.94 -2.19
CA GLY A 128 20.73 21.27 -2.69
C GLY A 128 19.54 21.85 -1.92
N SER A 129 19.80 22.91 -1.13
CA SER A 129 18.87 23.48 -0.15
C SER A 129 17.44 23.73 -0.67
N TRP A 130 17.27 24.19 -1.92
CA TRP A 130 15.96 24.46 -2.52
C TRP A 130 15.15 23.19 -2.82
N ASN A 131 15.77 22.15 -3.39
CA ASN A 131 15.08 20.89 -3.69
C ASN A 131 14.74 20.11 -2.43
N TYR A 132 15.57 20.24 -1.38
CA TYR A 132 15.33 19.63 -0.09
C TYR A 132 14.12 20.26 0.61
N ASN A 133 14.08 21.59 0.73
CA ASN A 133 13.00 22.30 1.42
C ASN A 133 11.65 22.06 0.75
N SER A 134 11.58 22.11 -0.59
CA SER A 134 10.34 21.82 -1.33
C SER A 134 9.86 20.38 -1.11
N LEU A 135 10.78 19.40 -1.04
CA LEU A 135 10.42 18.01 -0.80
C LEU A 135 9.86 17.77 0.62
N VAL A 136 10.48 18.40 1.62
CA VAL A 136 10.03 18.36 3.02
C VAL A 136 8.62 18.94 3.11
N GLU A 137 8.43 20.15 2.59
CA GLU A 137 7.15 20.85 2.58
C GLU A 137 6.06 20.04 1.86
N ASP A 138 6.36 19.52 0.67
CA ASP A 138 5.45 18.66 -0.10
C ASP A 138 5.05 17.38 0.66
N THR A 139 5.98 16.80 1.43
CA THR A 139 5.75 15.59 2.23
C THR A 139 4.92 15.88 3.46
N ASP A 140 5.18 16.99 4.12
CA ASP A 140 4.41 17.43 5.29
C ASP A 140 3.00 17.88 4.92
N ASN A 141 2.84 18.64 3.84
CA ASN A 141 1.53 19.16 3.42
C ASN A 141 0.61 18.05 2.87
N SER A 142 1.17 17.01 2.25
CA SER A 142 0.37 15.92 1.66
C SER A 142 -0.31 15.01 2.69
N TRP A 143 0.25 14.86 3.89
CA TRP A 143 -0.30 13.96 4.91
C TRP A 143 -1.64 14.44 5.48
N PRO A 144 -1.76 15.69 5.99
CA PRO A 144 -3.03 16.22 6.48
C PRO A 144 -4.15 16.17 5.44
N GLU A 145 -3.83 16.44 4.16
CA GLU A 145 -4.79 16.35 3.07
C GLU A 145 -5.32 14.91 2.89
N PHE A 146 -4.42 13.93 2.85
CA PHE A 146 -4.80 12.52 2.76
C PHE A 146 -5.65 12.08 3.97
N GLU A 147 -5.21 12.43 5.18
CA GLU A 147 -5.89 12.05 6.42
C GLU A 147 -7.30 12.64 6.48
N GLN A 148 -7.44 13.92 6.13
CA GLN A 148 -8.74 14.60 6.06
C GLN A 148 -9.64 13.97 5.00
N ASN A 149 -9.10 13.58 3.85
CA ASN A 149 -9.87 12.91 2.80
C ASN A 149 -10.41 11.54 3.25
N ILE A 150 -9.61 10.72 3.94
CA ILE A 150 -10.09 9.44 4.50
C ILE A 150 -11.12 9.68 5.61
N LYS A 151 -10.88 10.66 6.49
CA LYS A 151 -11.84 11.03 7.55
C LYS A 151 -13.17 11.49 6.98
N ASN A 152 -13.16 12.30 5.93
CA ASN A 152 -14.37 12.73 5.23
C ASN A 152 -15.16 11.52 4.67
N LEU A 153 -14.47 10.48 4.17
CA LEU A 153 -15.14 9.25 3.73
C LEU A 153 -15.77 8.48 4.90
N GLU A 154 -15.07 8.37 6.04
CA GLU A 154 -15.62 7.76 7.26
C GLU A 154 -16.86 8.50 7.75
N ASP A 155 -16.83 9.84 7.78
CA ASP A 155 -17.94 10.68 8.23
C ASP A 155 -19.15 10.58 7.29
N GLN A 156 -18.91 10.59 5.97
CA GLN A 156 -19.96 10.39 4.97
C GLN A 156 -20.60 9.01 5.12
N PHE A 157 -19.80 7.96 5.33
CA PHE A 157 -20.33 6.61 5.53
C PHE A 157 -21.15 6.52 6.82
N ARG A 158 -20.65 7.10 7.92
CA ARG A 158 -21.35 7.15 9.22
C ARG A 158 -22.67 7.90 9.15
N ALA A 159 -22.73 9.00 8.39
CA ALA A 159 -23.97 9.76 8.18
C ALA A 159 -25.03 8.92 7.44
N VAL A 160 -24.60 8.05 6.52
CA VAL A 160 -25.49 7.19 5.73
C VAL A 160 -26.03 6.04 6.57
N LEU A 161 -25.21 5.44 7.44
CA LEU A 161 -25.66 4.40 8.39
C LEU A 161 -26.85 4.87 9.22
N LYS A 162 -26.89 6.16 9.60
CA LYS A 162 -28.00 6.75 10.37
C LYS A 162 -29.31 6.88 9.58
N ASN A 163 -29.27 6.88 8.25
CA ASN A 163 -30.41 7.22 7.38
C ASN A 163 -31.00 6.01 6.59
N ASN A 164 -30.51 4.78 6.86
CA ASN A 164 -31.04 3.44 6.52
C ASN A 164 -31.46 3.07 5.08
N SER A 165 -31.59 3.96 4.08
CA SER A 165 -32.18 3.58 2.78
C SER A 165 -31.23 3.36 1.59
N LYS A 166 -29.92 3.65 1.72
CA LYS A 166 -28.97 3.63 0.57
C LYS A 166 -27.54 3.16 0.87
N MET A 167 -27.33 2.42 1.96
CA MET A 167 -25.97 2.01 2.42
C MET A 167 -25.15 1.28 1.33
N TYR A 168 -25.73 0.29 0.68
CA TYR A 168 -25.08 -0.51 -0.36
C TYR A 168 -24.74 0.30 -1.63
N LYS A 169 -25.48 1.39 -1.91
CA LYS A 169 -25.20 2.27 -3.07
C LYS A 169 -23.97 3.15 -2.86
N LEU A 170 -23.64 3.47 -1.61
CA LEU A 170 -22.49 4.32 -1.26
C LEU A 170 -21.25 3.52 -0.90
N LEU A 171 -21.42 2.25 -0.52
CA LEU A 171 -20.33 1.37 -0.18
C LEU A 171 -19.27 1.30 -1.29
N ARG A 172 -19.65 0.88 -2.51
CA ARG A 172 -18.71 0.74 -3.62
C ARG A 172 -17.97 2.06 -3.95
N PRO A 173 -18.65 3.21 -4.15
CA PRO A 173 -17.97 4.49 -4.35
C PRO A 173 -16.99 4.86 -3.24
N THR A 174 -17.35 4.62 -1.97
CA THR A 174 -16.46 4.88 -0.82
C THR A 174 -15.20 4.02 -0.90
N MET A 175 -15.32 2.72 -1.21
CA MET A 175 -14.18 1.81 -1.31
C MET A 175 -13.26 2.18 -2.48
N GLU A 176 -13.83 2.51 -3.65
CA GLU A 176 -13.08 2.94 -4.82
C GLU A 176 -12.31 4.24 -4.54
N LYS A 177 -12.97 5.23 -3.92
CA LYS A 177 -12.35 6.51 -3.59
C LYS A 177 -11.26 6.37 -2.53
N ALA A 178 -11.50 5.58 -1.47
CA ALA A 178 -10.50 5.30 -0.44
C ALA A 178 -9.26 4.64 -1.06
N MET A 179 -9.44 3.58 -1.84
CA MET A 179 -8.34 2.91 -2.53
C MET A 179 -7.56 3.86 -3.44
N ALA A 180 -8.25 4.68 -4.24
CA ALA A 180 -7.60 5.62 -5.15
C ALA A 180 -6.74 6.66 -4.42
N LEU A 181 -7.30 7.26 -3.36
CA LEU A 181 -6.58 8.21 -2.50
C LEU A 181 -5.33 7.57 -1.90
N THR A 182 -5.44 6.36 -1.35
CA THR A 182 -4.31 5.65 -0.74
C THR A 182 -3.26 5.26 -1.77
N VAL A 183 -3.65 4.76 -2.95
CA VAL A 183 -2.69 4.44 -4.02
C VAL A 183 -1.91 5.68 -4.45
N LEU A 184 -2.60 6.80 -4.66
CA LEU A 184 -1.97 8.05 -5.08
C LEU A 184 -0.97 8.52 -4.03
N PHE A 185 -1.42 8.65 -2.78
CA PHE A 185 -0.60 9.11 -1.67
C PHE A 185 0.62 8.21 -1.45
N VAL A 186 0.41 6.89 -1.31
CA VAL A 186 1.50 5.93 -1.11
C VAL A 186 2.49 5.98 -2.28
N SER A 187 2.01 6.01 -3.52
CA SER A 187 2.91 6.05 -4.69
C SER A 187 3.78 7.31 -4.70
N GLN A 188 3.23 8.47 -4.29
CA GLN A 188 4.00 9.69 -4.11
C GLN A 188 5.06 9.53 -3.02
N MET A 189 4.70 8.99 -1.84
CA MET A 189 5.66 8.76 -0.75
C MET A 189 6.81 7.85 -1.16
N LEU A 190 6.50 6.72 -1.80
CA LEU A 190 7.51 5.76 -2.26
C LEU A 190 8.45 6.39 -3.29
N THR A 191 7.91 7.16 -4.24
CA THR A 191 8.71 7.87 -5.26
C THR A 191 9.62 8.92 -4.63
N ARG A 192 9.10 9.69 -3.66
CA ARG A 192 9.87 10.68 -2.91
C ARG A 192 11.00 10.02 -2.14
N ARG A 193 10.72 8.93 -1.42
CA ARG A 193 11.74 8.15 -0.71
C ARG A 193 12.81 7.64 -1.66
N GLU A 194 12.45 7.01 -2.77
CA GLU A 194 13.41 6.51 -3.76
C GLU A 194 14.34 7.61 -4.28
N LYS A 195 13.79 8.81 -4.54
CA LYS A 195 14.60 9.98 -4.89
C LYS A 195 15.60 10.30 -3.78
N VAL A 196 15.14 10.48 -2.55
CA VAL A 196 15.98 10.80 -1.37
C VAL A 196 17.10 9.78 -1.18
N LEU A 197 16.77 8.48 -1.25
CA LEU A 197 17.74 7.40 -1.12
C LEU A 197 18.85 7.44 -2.19
N GLY A 198 18.55 7.96 -3.38
CA GLY A 198 19.51 8.12 -4.46
C GLY A 198 20.65 9.12 -4.18
N TYR A 199 20.47 10.03 -3.22
CA TYR A 199 21.47 11.05 -2.88
C TYR A 199 22.39 10.64 -1.74
N ILE A 200 22.05 9.60 -0.99
CA ILE A 200 22.86 9.23 0.17
C ILE A 200 24.03 8.36 -0.29
N PRO A 201 25.29 8.70 0.06
CA PRO A 201 26.47 7.95 -0.37
C PRO A 201 26.38 6.45 -0.01
N GLY A 202 26.68 5.57 -0.98
CA GLY A 202 26.62 4.10 -0.84
C GLY A 202 25.49 3.41 -1.63
N SER A 203 24.49 4.15 -2.14
CA SER A 203 23.32 3.56 -2.84
C SER A 203 23.57 3.13 -4.29
N LYS A 204 24.66 3.58 -4.94
CA LYS A 204 24.97 3.29 -6.36
C LYS A 204 25.68 1.94 -6.63
N GLY A 205 25.98 1.14 -5.61
CA GLY A 205 26.96 0.04 -5.71
C GLY A 205 26.54 -1.31 -6.32
N ARG A 206 25.26 -1.59 -6.60
CA ARG A 206 24.86 -2.98 -7.01
C ARG A 206 24.37 -3.19 -8.43
N ARG A 207 24.10 -2.14 -9.22
CA ARG A 207 23.73 -2.33 -10.64
C ARG A 207 24.91 -2.41 -11.60
N ALA A 208 26.06 -1.82 -11.26
CA ALA A 208 27.23 -1.83 -12.15
C ALA A 208 28.04 -3.14 -12.06
N ALA A 209 28.07 -3.82 -10.91
CA ALA A 209 28.95 -4.97 -10.69
C ALA A 209 28.51 -6.27 -11.39
N ARG A 210 27.30 -6.34 -11.97
CA ARG A 210 26.84 -7.51 -12.74
C ARG A 210 27.08 -7.40 -14.25
N ALA A 211 27.50 -6.24 -14.74
CA ALA A 211 27.75 -6.03 -16.17
C ALA A 211 29.23 -6.19 -16.55
N SER A 212 30.12 -6.43 -15.59
CA SER A 212 31.58 -6.40 -15.80
C SER A 212 32.27 -7.74 -15.47
N SER A 213 31.54 -8.85 -15.40
CA SER A 213 32.12 -10.18 -15.12
C SER A 213 31.88 -11.22 -16.20
N GLU A 214 31.40 -10.81 -17.39
CA GLU A 214 31.28 -11.69 -18.56
C GLU A 214 32.02 -11.10 -19.75
N GLU A 215 33.31 -10.76 -19.60
CA GLU A 215 34.18 -10.44 -20.73
C GLU A 215 35.66 -10.52 -20.32
N GLU A 216 36.12 -11.70 -19.86
CA GLU A 216 37.55 -12.03 -19.93
C GLU A 216 37.77 -13.54 -19.80
N SER A 217 37.62 -14.23 -20.94
CA SER A 217 38.19 -15.55 -21.16
C SER A 217 38.23 -15.82 -22.67
N ASP A 218 39.28 -15.34 -23.35
CA ASP A 218 39.90 -16.20 -24.36
C ASP A 218 41.38 -15.87 -24.64
N GLY A 219 42.20 -16.91 -24.52
CA GLY A 219 43.33 -17.23 -25.38
C GLY A 219 44.47 -16.23 -25.60
N SER A 220 45.58 -16.41 -24.88
CA SER A 220 46.90 -16.27 -25.50
C SER A 220 47.81 -17.42 -25.09
N LYS A 221 47.96 -18.39 -25.99
CA LYS A 221 49.07 -19.34 -26.00
C LYS A 221 50.06 -18.88 -27.07
N THR A 222 51.30 -18.64 -26.66
CA THR A 222 52.50 -18.82 -27.47
C THR A 222 53.26 -20.01 -26.90
#